data_AF-A0A2G9UK48-F1
#
_entry.id   AF-A0A2G9UK48-F1
#
_cell.length_a   1.000
_cell.length_b   1.000
_cell.length_c   1.000
_cell.angle_alpha   90.00
_cell.angle_beta   90.00
_cell.angle_gamma   90.00
#
_symmetry.space_group_name_H-M   'P 1'
#
loop_
_entity.id
_entity.type
_entity.pdbx_description
1 polymer ?
#
loop_
_entity_poly.entity_id
_entity_poly.type
_entity_poly.pdbx_seq_one_letter_code
_entity_poly.pdbx_strand_id
1 'polypeptide(L)'
;MLRLLRVFRSLSTRMTVPVELRHDLEDAANRMRISAIEMTCASKSGHPTSSTSAAEVMSTLFFHEMKYDVANPKSASADRFVLSKRLNFIDVATGSLGQGLSCAAGMAYVGKYIDKASYRVFCLLGDGETAEGSVWEAAAFASHYKLDNLVAIVDANRLGQSQETSLGHKVDVYQARFAAFGFNAIVVNGHDVNELINAYETARNTKVGAIKARFHGSQKGKLVPKKPVDDAPKVDLHVGSIKIAPPAYKLGDKKHPQQFIECFIAEQNLVGVAVGAQCRDRTIPFTSTFAAFFTRATDQIRMAAVSFANLKCVGSHVGVSIGEDGPSQMALEDLAIFRAIPGSTVFYPSDGVSAERATELAANTKGIVFIRTGRPALPVLYQNEEPFAIGKAKIVKQSDNDKIVLIGAGVTLYECLKAAEQLEKSGVHACVIDPFTIKPLDQETIVKQAKRVGGKILTVEDHYPAGGIGEAEKCHLEGS
;
A
#
# COMPACT_ATOMS: atom_id res chain seq x y z
N MET A 1 -5.75 34.41 -28.89
CA MET A 1 -4.62 33.61 -28.35
C MET A 1 -3.60 34.43 -27.54
N LEU A 2 -3.58 35.77 -27.61
CA LEU A 2 -2.70 36.65 -26.79
C LEU A 2 -3.42 37.44 -25.68
N ARG A 3 -4.68 37.10 -25.36
CA ARG A 3 -5.48 37.78 -24.30
C ARG A 3 -5.77 36.94 -23.05
N LEU A 4 -5.36 35.66 -23.00
CA LEU A 4 -5.52 34.80 -21.82
C LEU A 4 -4.31 34.76 -20.88
N LEU A 5 -3.17 35.34 -21.26
CA LEU A 5 -1.92 35.33 -20.47
C LEU A 5 -1.82 36.49 -19.44
N ARG A 6 -2.87 37.29 -19.24
CA ARG A 6 -2.84 38.47 -18.35
C ARG A 6 -3.74 38.41 -17.12
N VAL A 7 -4.45 37.30 -16.87
CA VAL A 7 -5.45 37.23 -15.77
C VAL A 7 -4.92 36.59 -14.47
N PHE A 8 -3.65 36.14 -14.41
CA PHE A 8 -3.06 35.59 -13.18
C PHE A 8 -1.89 36.41 -12.59
N ARG A 9 -1.77 37.70 -12.93
CA ARG A 9 -0.71 38.57 -12.39
C ARG A 9 -1.16 39.72 -11.49
N SER A 10 -2.43 39.81 -11.10
CA SER A 10 -2.88 40.88 -10.19
C SER A 10 -3.62 40.31 -8.99
N LEU A 11 -3.10 40.65 -7.80
CA LEU A 11 -3.53 40.32 -6.43
C LEU A 11 -2.71 39.23 -5.71
N SER A 12 -1.39 39.36 -5.74
CA SER A 12 -0.57 39.03 -4.57
C SER A 12 0.04 40.35 -4.10
N THR A 13 -0.50 40.93 -3.04
CA THR A 13 0.29 41.77 -2.16
C THR A 13 1.46 40.89 -1.69
N ARG A 14 2.63 41.05 -2.30
CA ARG A 14 3.86 40.40 -1.82
C ARG A 14 4.02 40.85 -0.36
N MET A 15 3.78 39.95 0.58
CA MET A 15 4.20 40.18 1.95
C MET A 15 5.71 40.38 1.91
N THR A 16 6.17 41.52 2.41
CA THR A 16 7.58 41.72 2.72
C THR A 16 7.92 40.81 3.89
N VAL A 17 8.55 39.67 3.59
CA VAL A 17 9.17 38.81 4.59
C VAL A 17 10.19 39.65 5.36
N PRO A 18 10.16 39.68 6.71
CA PRO A 18 11.17 40.38 7.48
C PRO A 18 12.58 39.90 7.10
N VAL A 19 13.50 40.84 6.86
CA VAL A 19 14.87 40.55 6.42
C VAL A 19 15.58 39.61 7.41
N GLU A 20 15.36 39.81 8.71
CA GLU A 20 15.91 38.95 9.77
C GLU A 20 15.46 37.50 9.63
N LEU A 21 14.14 37.26 9.50
CA LEU A 21 13.59 35.91 9.31
C LEU A 21 14.17 35.24 8.05
N ARG A 22 14.31 36.00 6.95
CA ARG A 22 14.90 35.48 5.72
C ARG A 22 16.34 35.02 5.96
N HIS A 23 17.17 35.86 6.58
CA HIS A 23 18.57 35.52 6.88
C HIS A 23 18.66 34.32 7.83
N ASP A 24 17.80 34.24 8.85
CA ASP A 24 17.79 33.11 9.79
C ASP A 24 17.51 31.77 9.08
N LEU A 25 16.60 31.78 8.09
CA LEU A 25 16.25 30.60 7.29
C LEU A 25 17.36 30.22 6.29
N GLU A 26 18.02 31.20 5.67
CA GLU A 26 19.20 31.00 4.82
C GLU A 26 20.38 30.41 5.63
N ASP A 27 20.62 30.95 6.83
CA ASP A 27 21.64 30.44 7.76
C ASP A 27 21.31 29.03 8.26
N ALA A 28 20.04 28.75 8.55
CA ALA A 28 19.60 27.40 8.89
C ALA A 28 19.82 26.40 7.74
N ALA A 29 19.53 26.79 6.50
CA ALA A 29 19.81 25.97 5.31
C ALA A 29 21.32 25.69 5.17
N ASN A 30 22.16 26.71 5.37
CA ASN A 30 23.62 26.54 5.34
C ASN A 30 24.12 25.59 6.44
N ARG A 31 23.61 25.72 7.67
CA ARG A 31 23.91 24.76 8.76
C ARG A 31 23.49 23.34 8.39
N MET A 32 22.31 23.15 7.81
CA MET A 32 21.85 21.83 7.32
C MET A 32 22.80 21.24 6.27
N ARG A 33 23.30 22.05 5.33
CA ARG A 33 24.29 21.60 4.33
C ARG A 33 25.59 21.13 4.98
N ILE A 34 26.14 21.94 5.88
CA ILE A 34 27.37 21.61 6.61
C ILE A 34 27.19 20.28 7.34
N SER A 35 26.12 20.13 8.12
CA SER A 35 25.85 18.89 8.85
C SER A 35 25.66 17.68 7.92
N ALA A 36 24.98 17.84 6.79
CA ALA A 36 24.82 16.76 5.81
C ALA A 36 26.17 16.29 5.25
N ILE A 37 27.07 17.22 4.92
CA ILE A 37 28.42 16.91 4.44
C ILE A 37 29.23 16.24 5.55
N GLU A 38 29.28 16.83 6.75
CA GLU A 38 30.04 16.29 7.88
C GLU A 38 29.59 14.87 8.25
N MET A 39 28.29 14.62 8.36
CA MET A 39 27.75 13.30 8.71
C MET A 39 28.06 12.24 7.65
N THR A 40 27.96 12.60 6.37
CA THR A 40 28.21 11.65 5.26
C THR A 40 29.70 11.41 5.05
N CYS A 41 30.56 12.42 5.25
CA CYS A 41 32.00 12.26 5.29
C CYS A 41 32.43 11.36 6.46
N ALA A 42 31.91 11.61 7.67
CA ALA A 42 32.22 10.82 8.85
C ALA A 42 31.81 9.34 8.69
N SER A 43 30.64 9.08 8.10
CA SER A 43 30.16 7.72 7.83
C SER A 43 30.74 7.09 6.55
N LYS A 44 31.47 7.87 5.73
CA LYS A 44 32.04 7.47 4.43
C LYS A 44 30.99 6.93 3.44
N SER A 45 29.72 7.29 3.65
CA SER A 45 28.58 6.83 2.87
C SER A 45 27.41 7.79 3.05
N GLY A 46 26.52 7.85 2.07
CA GLY A 46 25.32 8.67 2.11
C GLY A 46 25.19 9.62 0.92
N HIS A 47 24.24 10.54 1.03
CA HIS A 47 23.72 11.32 -0.10
C HIS A 47 23.75 12.82 0.21
N PRO A 48 24.94 13.44 0.38
CA PRO A 48 25.03 14.84 0.76
C PRO A 48 24.44 15.76 -0.31
N THR A 49 24.65 15.46 -1.59
CA THR A 49 24.15 16.27 -2.72
C THR A 49 22.63 16.40 -2.72
N SER A 50 21.91 15.28 -2.57
CA SER A 50 20.45 15.25 -2.45
C SER A 50 19.95 15.96 -1.17
N SER A 51 20.76 15.99 -0.11
CA SER A 51 20.40 16.72 1.11
C SER A 51 20.60 18.22 0.92
N THR A 52 21.63 18.62 0.17
CA THR A 52 21.95 20.04 -0.07
C THR A 52 21.02 20.72 -1.08
N SER A 53 20.39 19.98 -2.00
CA SER A 53 19.37 20.53 -2.92
C SER A 53 18.11 20.95 -2.17
N ALA A 54 17.71 20.19 -1.15
CA ALA A 54 16.51 20.46 -0.36
C ALA A 54 16.71 21.42 0.83
N ALA A 55 17.89 22.04 1.00
CA ALA A 55 18.22 22.73 2.25
C ALA A 55 17.28 23.92 2.58
N GLU A 56 17.02 24.83 1.64
CA GLU A 56 16.08 25.95 1.86
C GLU A 56 14.63 25.48 1.98
N VAL A 57 14.25 24.44 1.24
CA VAL A 57 12.93 23.79 1.36
C VAL A 57 12.74 23.30 2.79
N MET A 58 13.73 22.58 3.33
CA MET A 58 13.68 22.02 4.67
C MET A 58 13.74 23.09 5.76
N SER A 59 14.60 24.12 5.61
CA SER A 59 14.69 25.19 6.60
C SER A 59 13.39 25.99 6.65
N THR A 60 12.84 26.37 5.51
CA THR A 60 11.57 27.10 5.42
C THR A 60 10.41 26.26 5.95
N LEU A 61 10.38 24.97 5.62
CA LEU A 61 9.32 24.07 6.06
C LEU A 61 9.33 23.89 7.59
N PHE A 62 10.47 23.55 8.18
CA PHE A 62 10.55 23.21 9.60
C PHE A 62 10.58 24.42 10.53
N PHE A 63 11.19 25.54 10.12
CA PHE A 63 11.37 26.71 10.99
C PHE A 63 10.36 27.84 10.72
N HIS A 64 9.48 27.70 9.72
CA HIS A 64 8.47 28.71 9.41
C HIS A 64 7.07 28.15 9.16
N GLU A 65 6.92 27.11 8.31
CA GLU A 65 5.59 26.66 7.89
C GLU A 65 4.96 25.63 8.83
N MET A 66 5.68 24.57 9.21
CA MET A 66 5.12 23.45 9.97
C MET A 66 4.85 23.81 11.43
N LYS A 67 3.75 23.27 11.95
CA LYS A 67 3.38 23.36 13.37
C LYS A 67 3.61 22.03 14.06
N TYR A 68 4.63 21.97 14.90
CA TYR A 68 4.93 20.78 15.69
C TYR A 68 5.62 21.18 17.00
N ASP A 69 5.55 20.30 17.99
CA ASP A 69 6.30 20.44 19.23
C ASP A 69 7.61 19.65 19.09
N VAL A 70 8.75 20.32 19.23
CA VAL A 70 10.08 19.70 19.16
C VAL A 70 10.26 18.65 20.27
N ALA A 71 9.69 18.89 21.46
CA ALA A 71 9.75 17.95 22.58
C ALA A 71 8.79 16.76 22.38
N ASN A 72 7.72 16.94 21.59
CA ASN A 72 6.73 15.92 21.30
C ASN A 72 6.36 15.85 19.79
N PRO A 73 7.31 15.41 18.93
CA PRO A 73 7.13 15.46 17.48
C PRO A 73 6.03 14.51 16.96
N LYS A 74 5.64 13.52 17.76
CA LYS A 74 4.55 12.57 17.45
C LYS A 74 3.19 12.99 18.01
N SER A 75 3.05 14.21 18.56
CA SER A 75 1.75 14.72 19.01
C SER A 75 0.67 14.53 17.95
N ALA A 76 -0.54 14.12 18.35
CA ALA A 76 -1.64 13.87 17.43
C ALA A 76 -2.04 15.12 16.61
N SER A 77 -1.77 16.32 17.12
CA SER A 77 -2.07 17.60 16.48
C SER A 77 -0.93 18.17 15.63
N ALA A 78 0.26 17.57 15.67
CA ALA A 78 1.42 18.10 14.92
C ALA A 78 1.23 17.91 13.41
N ASP A 79 1.73 18.83 12.61
CA ASP A 79 1.86 18.61 11.17
C ASP A 79 2.73 17.39 10.90
N ARG A 80 2.45 16.68 9.81
CA ARG A 80 3.18 15.47 9.41
C ARG A 80 4.15 15.80 8.29
N PHE A 81 5.34 15.22 8.38
CA PHE A 81 6.34 15.28 7.34
C PHE A 81 6.76 13.87 6.93
N VAL A 82 6.73 13.61 5.62
CA VAL A 82 7.11 12.33 5.01
C VAL A 82 8.35 12.55 4.15
N LEU A 83 9.42 11.84 4.50
CA LEU A 83 10.71 11.85 3.82
C LEU A 83 11.32 10.45 3.86
N SER A 84 12.04 10.12 2.78
CA SER A 84 12.64 8.82 2.41
C SER A 84 13.32 7.98 3.54
N LYS A 85 13.59 8.52 4.74
CA LYS A 85 14.34 7.82 5.80
C LYS A 85 13.60 7.84 7.14
N ARG A 86 13.55 6.69 7.83
CA ARG A 86 12.91 6.58 9.15
C ARG A 86 13.80 7.21 10.22
N LEU A 87 13.30 8.27 10.85
CA LEU A 87 13.84 8.88 12.07
C LEU A 87 12.79 8.77 13.18
N ASN A 88 13.17 8.97 14.44
CA ASN A 88 12.22 8.87 15.56
C ASN A 88 11.01 9.81 15.43
N PHE A 89 11.13 10.91 14.68
CA PHE A 89 10.03 11.85 14.42
C PHE A 89 9.29 11.59 13.08
N ILE A 90 9.73 10.64 12.26
CA ILE A 90 9.13 10.29 10.97
C ILE A 90 8.26 9.03 11.14
N ASP A 91 7.04 9.10 10.64
CA ASP A 91 6.01 8.07 10.88
C ASP A 91 6.18 6.81 10.01
N VAL A 92 6.85 6.90 8.85
CA VAL A 92 7.00 5.80 7.87
C VAL A 92 8.41 5.75 7.28
N ALA A 93 8.89 4.55 6.95
CA ALA A 93 10.11 4.36 6.17
C ALA A 93 9.77 4.43 4.68
N THR A 94 10.50 5.24 3.91
CA THR A 94 10.20 5.53 2.50
C THR A 94 11.47 5.44 1.63
N GLY A 95 12.39 4.55 2.03
CA GLY A 95 13.67 4.35 1.33
C GLY A 95 13.50 3.72 -0.04
N SER A 96 12.41 2.98 -0.24
CA SER A 96 11.94 2.63 -1.58
C SER A 96 11.13 3.80 -2.13
N LEU A 97 11.57 4.34 -3.25
CA LEU A 97 11.01 5.56 -3.85
C LEU A 97 9.56 5.36 -4.29
N GLY A 98 8.80 6.45 -4.34
CA GLY A 98 7.44 6.50 -4.88
C GLY A 98 6.35 6.16 -3.87
N GLN A 99 6.71 5.64 -2.69
CA GLN A 99 5.75 5.23 -1.67
C GLN A 99 5.29 6.36 -0.73
N GLY A 100 6.11 7.41 -0.58
CA GLY A 100 5.89 8.46 0.41
C GLY A 100 4.58 9.21 0.21
N LEU A 101 4.23 9.51 -1.04
CA LEU A 101 3.03 10.27 -1.35
C LEU A 101 1.74 9.49 -1.05
N SER A 102 1.71 8.17 -1.25
CA SER A 102 0.57 7.33 -0.85
C SER A 102 0.38 7.33 0.67
N CYS A 103 1.48 7.20 1.44
CA CYS A 103 1.43 7.29 2.89
C CYS A 103 0.96 8.68 3.35
N ALA A 104 1.48 9.75 2.76
CA ALA A 104 1.08 11.11 3.05
C ALA A 104 -0.40 11.35 2.73
N ALA A 105 -0.91 10.79 1.62
CA ALA A 105 -2.32 10.85 1.27
C ALA A 105 -3.21 10.12 2.29
N GLY A 106 -2.77 8.97 2.82
CA GLY A 106 -3.44 8.27 3.92
C GLY A 106 -3.52 9.11 5.21
N MET A 107 -2.40 9.72 5.62
CA MET A 107 -2.37 10.62 6.77
C MET A 107 -3.28 11.83 6.58
N ALA A 108 -3.27 12.43 5.38
CA ALA A 108 -4.09 13.59 5.05
C ALA A 108 -5.59 13.25 5.02
N TYR A 109 -5.94 12.07 4.48
CA TYR A 109 -7.29 11.54 4.51
C TYR A 109 -7.81 11.39 5.94
N VAL A 110 -7.02 10.76 6.82
CA VAL A 110 -7.37 10.61 8.24
C VAL A 110 -7.54 11.97 8.90
N GLY A 111 -6.59 12.90 8.69
CA GLY A 111 -6.67 14.26 9.23
C GLY A 111 -7.95 14.99 8.85
N LYS A 112 -8.35 14.85 7.58
CA LYS A 112 -9.52 15.54 7.03
C LYS A 112 -10.85 14.89 7.41
N TYR A 113 -10.97 13.58 7.24
CA TYR A 113 -12.26 12.88 7.27
C TYR A 113 -12.53 12.15 8.58
N ILE A 114 -11.47 11.71 9.28
CA ILE A 114 -11.59 10.91 10.51
C ILE A 114 -11.32 11.81 11.73
N ASP A 115 -10.11 12.35 11.84
CA ASP A 115 -9.70 13.21 12.95
C ASP A 115 -10.42 14.57 12.91
N LYS A 116 -10.73 15.04 11.69
CA LYS A 116 -11.27 16.40 11.43
C LYS A 116 -10.41 17.48 12.11
N ALA A 117 -9.10 17.30 12.03
CA ALA A 117 -8.11 18.14 12.68
C ALA A 117 -7.50 19.13 11.69
N SER A 118 -6.86 20.18 12.23
CA SER A 118 -6.27 21.25 11.43
C SER A 118 -4.85 20.95 10.92
N TYR A 119 -4.28 19.78 11.25
CA TYR A 119 -2.92 19.46 10.83
C TYR A 119 -2.83 19.25 9.32
N ARG A 120 -1.67 19.61 8.78
CA ARG A 120 -1.31 19.42 7.38
C ARG A 120 -0.28 18.30 7.25
N VAL A 121 -0.16 17.77 6.04
CA VAL A 121 0.79 16.73 5.69
C VAL A 121 1.66 17.22 4.55
N PHE A 122 2.97 17.16 4.73
CA PHE A 122 3.97 17.58 3.76
C PHE A 122 4.78 16.37 3.32
N CYS A 123 4.90 16.16 2.02
CA CYS A 123 5.67 15.07 1.43
C CYS A 123 6.74 15.66 0.50
N LEU A 124 8.01 15.40 0.81
CA LEU A 124 9.12 15.75 -0.09
C LEU A 124 9.41 14.56 -0.99
N LEU A 125 9.44 14.81 -2.31
CA LEU A 125 9.76 13.83 -3.35
C LEU A 125 10.98 14.30 -4.14
N GLY A 126 11.80 13.35 -4.57
CA GLY A 126 12.77 13.61 -5.64
C GLY A 126 12.10 13.66 -7.01
N ASP A 127 12.70 14.35 -7.97
CA ASP A 127 12.21 14.36 -9.35
C ASP A 127 12.34 13.00 -10.04
N GLY A 128 13.44 12.28 -9.82
CA GLY A 128 13.61 10.90 -10.27
C GLY A 128 12.57 9.95 -9.68
N GLU A 129 12.15 10.19 -8.44
CA GLU A 129 11.09 9.44 -7.76
C GLU A 129 9.71 9.64 -8.43
N THR A 130 9.45 10.79 -9.06
CA THR A 130 8.19 11.01 -9.80
C THR A 130 8.03 10.14 -11.05
N ALA A 131 9.05 9.36 -11.43
CA ALA A 131 8.92 8.34 -12.47
C ALA A 131 8.11 7.11 -12.00
N GLU A 132 7.99 6.90 -10.69
CA GLU A 132 7.25 5.77 -10.12
C GLU A 132 5.74 5.92 -10.35
N GLY A 133 5.10 4.84 -10.80
CA GLY A 133 3.65 4.82 -11.07
C GLY A 133 2.81 5.09 -9.81
N SER A 134 3.28 4.61 -8.66
CA SER A 134 2.64 4.79 -7.35
C SER A 134 2.48 6.26 -6.94
N VAL A 135 3.39 7.15 -7.36
CA VAL A 135 3.25 8.61 -7.15
C VAL A 135 2.00 9.14 -7.85
N TRP A 136 1.72 8.66 -9.06
CA TRP A 136 0.58 9.12 -9.86
C TRP A 136 -0.73 8.49 -9.41
N GLU A 137 -0.71 7.24 -8.92
CA GLU A 137 -1.84 6.63 -8.20
C GLU A 137 -2.21 7.48 -6.97
N ALA A 138 -1.22 7.89 -6.17
CA ALA A 138 -1.42 8.74 -5.00
C ALA A 138 -1.92 10.15 -5.36
N ALA A 139 -1.40 10.74 -6.44
CA ALA A 139 -1.85 12.04 -6.91
C ALA A 139 -3.32 12.01 -7.35
N ALA A 140 -3.72 10.97 -8.08
CA ALA A 140 -5.11 10.76 -8.48
C ALA A 140 -6.02 10.54 -7.26
N PHE A 141 -5.56 9.77 -6.27
CA PHE A 141 -6.28 9.56 -5.01
C PHE A 141 -6.47 10.88 -4.25
N ALA A 142 -5.41 11.68 -4.10
CA ALA A 142 -5.44 12.92 -3.35
C ALA A 142 -6.42 13.95 -3.95
N SER A 143 -6.48 14.05 -5.28
CA SER A 143 -7.42 14.96 -5.94
C SER A 143 -8.86 14.43 -5.91
N HIS A 144 -9.06 13.12 -6.08
CA HIS A 144 -10.38 12.48 -5.95
C HIS A 144 -11.00 12.76 -4.57
N TYR A 145 -10.21 12.57 -3.50
CA TYR A 145 -10.62 12.82 -2.12
C TYR A 145 -10.41 14.27 -1.67
N LYS A 146 -10.02 15.18 -2.57
CA LYS A 146 -9.86 16.62 -2.32
C LYS A 146 -9.02 16.90 -1.07
N LEU A 147 -7.86 16.27 -0.94
CA LEU A 147 -6.96 16.41 0.21
C LEU A 147 -6.24 17.78 0.19
N ASP A 148 -6.95 18.83 0.58
CA ASP A 148 -6.46 20.23 0.66
C ASP A 148 -5.55 20.50 1.87
N ASN A 149 -5.39 19.51 2.74
CA ASN A 149 -4.40 19.47 3.81
C ASN A 149 -3.11 18.73 3.43
N LEU A 150 -2.96 18.27 2.17
CA LEU A 150 -1.74 17.63 1.65
C LEU A 150 -0.93 18.60 0.78
N VAL A 151 0.38 18.66 1.01
CA VAL A 151 1.35 19.40 0.16
C VAL A 151 2.42 18.42 -0.32
N ALA A 152 2.49 18.23 -1.64
CA ALA A 152 3.59 17.51 -2.29
C ALA A 152 4.64 18.51 -2.77
N ILE A 153 5.90 18.30 -2.42
CA ILE A 153 7.04 19.13 -2.78
C ILE A 153 7.96 18.29 -3.66
N VAL A 154 8.20 18.70 -4.90
CA VAL A 154 9.09 17.98 -5.83
C VAL A 154 10.42 18.74 -5.93
N ASP A 155 11.49 18.11 -5.45
CA ASP A 155 12.86 18.61 -5.63
C ASP A 155 13.35 18.31 -7.07
N ALA A 156 13.10 19.25 -7.97
CA ALA A 156 13.47 19.19 -9.38
C ALA A 156 14.95 19.56 -9.63
N ASN A 157 15.86 18.78 -9.05
CA ASN A 157 17.30 19.03 -9.13
C ASN A 157 17.99 18.47 -10.40
N ARG A 158 17.20 17.92 -11.36
CA ARG A 158 17.60 17.37 -12.66
C ARG A 158 18.28 16.00 -12.62
N LEU A 159 18.79 15.54 -11.49
CA LEU A 159 19.68 14.37 -11.44
C LEU A 159 19.06 13.20 -10.68
N GLY A 160 18.99 12.05 -11.35
CA GLY A 160 18.75 10.77 -10.71
C GLY A 160 20.06 10.16 -10.19
N GLN A 161 20.01 8.86 -9.84
CA GLN A 161 21.17 8.16 -9.31
C GLN A 161 22.30 7.98 -10.34
N SER A 162 21.96 7.64 -11.60
CA SER A 162 22.95 7.29 -12.63
C SER A 162 23.10 8.32 -13.74
N GLN A 163 22.10 9.20 -13.93
CA GLN A 163 22.04 10.15 -15.03
C GLN A 163 21.00 11.25 -14.75
N GLU A 164 20.86 12.17 -15.70
CA GLU A 164 19.77 13.16 -15.71
C GLU A 164 18.39 12.48 -15.74
N THR A 165 17.43 13.04 -15.00
CA THR A 165 16.05 12.58 -14.97
C THR A 165 15.36 12.84 -16.31
N SER A 166 14.33 12.05 -16.63
CA SER A 166 13.68 12.09 -17.96
C SER A 166 13.15 13.46 -18.39
N LEU A 167 12.85 14.34 -17.43
CA LEU A 167 12.39 15.70 -17.70
C LEU A 167 13.47 16.76 -17.44
N GLY A 168 14.58 16.42 -16.80
CA GLY A 168 15.60 17.37 -16.37
C GLY A 168 15.00 18.59 -15.66
N HIS A 169 15.35 19.81 -16.09
CA HIS A 169 14.78 21.07 -15.59
C HIS A 169 13.52 21.56 -16.35
N LYS A 170 12.78 20.69 -17.05
CA LYS A 170 11.49 21.06 -17.68
C LYS A 170 10.38 21.19 -16.63
N VAL A 171 10.52 22.16 -15.74
CA VAL A 171 9.64 22.42 -14.58
C VAL A 171 8.20 22.73 -14.97
N ASP A 172 7.99 23.25 -16.17
CA ASP A 172 6.68 23.45 -16.80
C ASP A 172 5.95 22.12 -17.06
N VAL A 173 6.68 21.07 -17.43
CA VAL A 173 6.10 19.73 -17.63
C VAL A 173 5.72 19.09 -16.30
N TYR A 174 6.56 19.21 -15.26
CA TYR A 174 6.20 18.76 -13.92
C TYR A 174 4.93 19.48 -13.43
N GLN A 175 4.89 20.81 -13.56
CA GLN A 175 3.72 21.62 -13.21
C GLN A 175 2.48 21.14 -13.96
N ALA A 176 2.56 20.95 -15.27
CA ALA A 176 1.44 20.51 -16.10
C ALA A 176 0.94 19.12 -15.70
N ARG A 177 1.84 18.18 -15.38
CA ARG A 177 1.46 16.82 -14.92
C ARG A 177 0.71 16.87 -13.59
N PHE A 178 1.27 17.50 -12.55
CA PHE A 178 0.59 17.60 -11.27
C PHE A 178 -0.74 18.37 -11.37
N ALA A 179 -0.78 19.45 -12.17
CA ALA A 179 -2.02 20.16 -12.45
C ALA A 179 -3.06 19.28 -13.14
N ALA A 180 -2.67 18.46 -14.13
CA ALA A 180 -3.56 17.52 -14.79
C ALA A 180 -4.11 16.43 -13.85
N PHE A 181 -3.35 16.06 -12.81
CA PHE A 181 -3.79 15.16 -11.74
C PHE A 181 -4.57 15.88 -10.62
N GLY A 182 -4.86 17.17 -10.78
CA GLY A 182 -5.77 17.93 -9.90
C GLY A 182 -5.10 18.70 -8.76
N PHE A 183 -3.77 18.84 -8.77
CA PHE A 183 -3.05 19.67 -7.81
C PHE A 183 -3.04 21.14 -8.23
N ASN A 184 -2.97 22.05 -7.25
CA ASN A 184 -2.53 23.42 -7.52
C ASN A 184 -1.00 23.45 -7.61
N ALA A 185 -0.46 23.32 -8.82
CA ALA A 185 0.98 23.22 -9.04
C ALA A 185 1.65 24.60 -9.18
N ILE A 186 2.55 24.91 -8.26
CA ILE A 186 3.30 26.17 -8.19
C ILE A 186 4.77 25.86 -8.48
N VAL A 187 5.38 26.60 -9.41
CA VAL A 187 6.82 26.53 -9.70
C VAL A 187 7.50 27.68 -8.97
N VAL A 188 8.56 27.37 -8.24
CA VAL A 188 9.39 28.32 -7.49
C VAL A 188 10.86 28.01 -7.72
N ASN A 189 11.72 29.01 -7.49
CA ASN A 189 13.13 28.77 -7.23
C ASN A 189 13.26 28.12 -5.84
N GLY A 190 13.63 26.83 -5.80
CA GLY A 190 13.79 26.07 -4.55
C GLY A 190 14.88 26.58 -3.61
N HIS A 191 15.72 27.53 -4.06
CA HIS A 191 16.75 28.19 -3.25
C HIS A 191 16.40 29.65 -2.89
N ASP A 192 15.21 30.14 -3.26
CA ASP A 192 14.72 31.46 -2.82
C ASP A 192 13.71 31.27 -1.69
N VAL A 193 14.14 31.59 -0.46
CA VAL A 193 13.32 31.51 0.75
C VAL A 193 12.03 32.32 0.64
N ASN A 194 12.04 33.47 -0.04
CA ASN A 194 10.82 34.28 -0.18
C ASN A 194 9.82 33.61 -1.11
N GLU A 195 10.29 33.00 -2.21
CA GLU A 195 9.39 32.25 -3.09
C GLU A 195 8.80 31.02 -2.38
N LEU A 196 9.60 30.32 -1.56
CA LEU A 196 9.14 29.19 -0.76
C LEU A 196 8.07 29.60 0.28
N ILE A 197 8.29 30.67 1.04
CA ILE A 197 7.30 31.21 2.00
C ILE A 197 5.99 31.54 1.28
N ASN A 198 6.06 32.28 0.17
CA ASN A 198 4.87 32.65 -0.60
C ASN A 198 4.15 31.41 -1.16
N ALA A 199 4.88 30.38 -1.58
CA ALA A 199 4.29 29.14 -2.08
C ALA A 199 3.57 28.37 -0.97
N TYR A 200 4.15 28.27 0.22
CA TYR A 200 3.49 27.62 1.36
C TYR A 200 2.26 28.40 1.83
N GLU A 201 2.32 29.73 1.89
CA GLU A 201 1.15 30.56 2.19
C GLU A 201 0.05 30.37 1.14
N THR A 202 0.42 30.33 -0.14
CA THR A 202 -0.53 30.05 -1.23
C THR A 202 -1.14 28.66 -1.06
N ALA A 203 -0.34 27.64 -0.76
CA ALA A 203 -0.81 26.28 -0.50
C ALA A 203 -1.70 26.19 0.75
N ARG A 204 -1.54 27.10 1.71
CA ARG A 204 -2.40 27.21 2.89
C ARG A 204 -3.79 27.75 2.55
N ASN A 205 -3.83 28.73 1.65
CA ASN A 205 -5.04 29.46 1.29
C ASN A 205 -5.77 28.87 0.06
N THR A 206 -5.13 27.95 -0.66
CA THR A 206 -5.73 27.33 -1.85
C THR A 206 -6.53 26.09 -1.48
N LYS A 207 -7.82 26.10 -1.77
CA LYS A 207 -8.67 24.90 -1.68
C LYS A 207 -8.48 24.04 -2.93
N VAL A 208 -8.49 22.71 -2.77
CA VAL A 208 -8.44 21.79 -3.92
C VAL A 208 -9.68 21.98 -4.79
N GLY A 209 -9.49 22.51 -5.99
CA GLY A 209 -10.51 22.56 -7.02
C GLY A 209 -10.57 21.21 -7.73
N ALA A 210 -11.69 20.50 -7.62
CA ALA A 210 -11.90 19.34 -8.48
C ALA A 210 -11.90 19.79 -9.94
N ILE A 211 -11.13 19.12 -10.81
CA ILE A 211 -11.28 19.27 -12.26
C ILE A 211 -12.68 18.73 -12.60
N LYS A 212 -13.66 19.62 -12.76
CA LYS A 212 -14.93 19.28 -13.38
C LYS A 212 -14.70 19.16 -14.88
N ALA A 213 -14.13 18.04 -15.32
CA ALA A 213 -14.20 17.68 -16.73
C ALA A 213 -15.67 17.41 -17.05
N ARG A 214 -16.38 18.43 -17.56
CA ARG A 214 -17.57 18.15 -18.35
C ARG A 214 -17.06 17.51 -19.63
N PHE A 215 -17.30 16.22 -19.79
CA PHE A 215 -17.45 15.66 -21.12
C PHE A 215 -18.76 16.22 -21.67
N HIS A 216 -18.72 17.45 -22.20
CA HIS A 216 -19.79 17.90 -23.09
C HIS A 216 -19.78 16.97 -24.29
N GLY A 217 -20.93 16.36 -24.54
CA GLY A 217 -21.11 15.38 -25.60
C GLY A 217 -20.61 15.85 -26.95
N SER A 218 -20.12 14.89 -27.72
CA SER A 218 -20.14 14.89 -29.18
C SER A 218 -19.88 16.25 -29.86
N GLN A 219 -18.63 16.70 -29.90
CA GLN A 219 -18.18 17.46 -31.06
C GLN A 219 -17.28 16.57 -31.90
N LYS A 220 -17.81 16.16 -33.06
CA LYS A 220 -17.06 15.61 -34.19
C LYS A 220 -16.01 16.64 -34.65
N GLY A 221 -14.86 16.66 -33.98
CA GLY A 221 -13.64 17.21 -34.55
C GLY A 221 -13.11 16.18 -35.56
N LYS A 222 -13.23 16.46 -36.85
CA LYS A 222 -12.57 15.68 -37.91
C LYS A 222 -11.05 15.78 -37.72
N LEU A 223 -10.46 14.83 -37.00
CA LEU A 223 -9.07 14.45 -37.23
C LEU A 223 -9.03 13.80 -38.61
N VAL A 224 -8.36 14.43 -39.58
CA VAL A 224 -8.15 13.83 -40.90
C VAL A 224 -7.02 12.81 -40.76
N PRO A 225 -7.29 11.49 -40.88
CA PRO A 225 -6.25 10.49 -40.77
C PRO A 225 -5.34 10.56 -42.00
N LYS A 226 -4.03 10.59 -41.80
CA LYS A 226 -3.10 10.15 -42.85
C LYS A 226 -3.35 8.65 -43.06
N LYS A 227 -3.58 8.23 -44.31
CA LYS A 227 -3.76 6.81 -44.67
C LYS A 227 -2.55 5.99 -44.19
N PRO A 228 -2.76 4.97 -43.34
CA PRO A 228 -1.77 3.91 -43.13
C PRO A 228 -1.53 3.15 -44.44
N VAL A 229 -0.31 2.69 -44.66
CA VAL A 229 -0.01 1.71 -45.72
C VAL A 229 -0.48 0.36 -45.20
N ASP A 230 -1.33 -0.32 -45.97
CA ASP A 230 -2.15 -1.47 -45.57
C ASP A 230 -1.48 -2.77 -46.06
N ASP A 231 -0.75 -3.47 -45.18
CA ASP A 231 -0.13 -4.78 -45.44
C ASP A 231 -0.69 -5.92 -44.55
N ALA A 232 -1.80 -5.68 -43.84
CA ALA A 232 -2.43 -6.69 -43.00
C ALA A 232 -3.72 -7.29 -43.63
N PRO A 233 -3.94 -8.62 -43.59
CA PRO A 233 -5.15 -9.22 -44.13
C PRO A 233 -6.39 -8.82 -43.33
N LYS A 234 -7.45 -8.44 -44.05
CA LYS A 234 -8.73 -7.97 -43.50
C LYS A 234 -9.40 -9.04 -42.63
N VAL A 235 -9.52 -8.76 -41.33
CA VAL A 235 -10.46 -9.42 -40.43
C VAL A 235 -11.59 -8.42 -40.14
N ASP A 236 -12.81 -8.81 -40.48
CA ASP A 236 -14.01 -8.00 -40.24
C ASP A 236 -14.50 -8.23 -38.80
N LEU A 237 -14.24 -7.27 -37.90
CA LEU A 237 -14.81 -7.25 -36.55
C LEU A 237 -15.84 -6.13 -36.48
N HIS A 238 -17.09 -6.46 -36.80
CA HIS A 238 -18.25 -5.65 -36.44
C HIS A 238 -18.45 -5.68 -34.91
N VAL A 239 -17.72 -4.83 -34.19
CA VAL A 239 -17.96 -4.63 -32.75
C VAL A 239 -19.13 -3.67 -32.58
N GLY A 240 -20.34 -4.23 -32.52
CA GLY A 240 -21.51 -3.53 -31.99
C GLY A 240 -21.19 -2.94 -30.61
N SER A 241 -21.69 -1.75 -30.33
CA SER A 241 -21.43 -1.00 -29.09
C SER A 241 -21.73 -1.80 -27.82
N ILE A 242 -20.71 -2.48 -27.28
CA ILE A 242 -20.78 -3.13 -25.98
C ILE A 242 -20.71 -2.03 -24.92
N LYS A 243 -21.86 -1.70 -24.31
CA LYS A 243 -21.88 -0.96 -23.04
C LYS A 243 -21.42 -1.92 -21.94
N ILE A 244 -20.13 -1.90 -21.62
CA ILE A 244 -19.60 -2.59 -20.44
C ILE A 244 -20.04 -1.76 -19.24
N ALA A 245 -21.03 -2.25 -18.48
CA ALA A 245 -21.28 -1.72 -17.15
C ALA A 245 -20.03 -2.00 -16.30
N PRO A 246 -19.59 -1.06 -15.44
CA PRO A 246 -18.53 -1.35 -14.49
C PRO A 246 -18.90 -2.63 -13.71
N PRO A 247 -17.94 -3.53 -13.45
CA PRO A 247 -18.22 -4.76 -12.72
C PRO A 247 -18.93 -4.41 -11.42
N ALA A 248 -20.14 -4.94 -11.26
CA ALA A 248 -20.88 -4.84 -10.03
C ALA A 248 -20.23 -5.80 -9.03
N TYR A 249 -19.11 -5.38 -8.43
CA TYR A 249 -18.73 -5.95 -7.14
C TYR A 249 -19.96 -5.77 -6.25
N LYS A 250 -20.56 -6.86 -5.76
CA LYS A 250 -21.49 -6.74 -4.64
C LYS A 250 -20.67 -6.26 -3.47
N LEU A 251 -20.47 -4.94 -3.39
CA LEU A 251 -20.11 -4.26 -2.16
C LEU A 251 -21.17 -4.73 -1.17
N GLY A 252 -20.83 -5.65 -0.26
CA GLY A 252 -21.71 -5.98 0.85
C GLY A 252 -22.15 -4.67 1.48
N ASP A 253 -23.43 -4.57 1.87
CA ASP A 253 -24.03 -3.34 2.36
C ASP A 253 -23.05 -2.64 3.30
N LYS A 254 -22.49 -1.50 2.88
CA LYS A 254 -21.52 -0.77 3.68
C LYS A 254 -22.25 -0.34 4.94
N LYS A 255 -22.14 -1.13 6.02
CA LYS A 255 -22.72 -0.77 7.32
C LYS A 255 -22.13 0.55 7.83
N HIS A 256 -20.88 0.83 7.46
CA HIS A 256 -20.14 2.04 7.83
C HIS A 256 -19.46 2.70 6.60
N PRO A 257 -20.22 3.36 5.70
CA PRO A 257 -19.66 3.93 4.46
C PRO A 257 -18.59 5.00 4.72
N GLN A 258 -18.66 5.70 5.85
CA GLN A 258 -17.69 6.70 6.30
C GLN A 258 -16.33 6.11 6.73
N GLN A 259 -16.24 4.79 6.93
CA GLN A 259 -15.01 4.08 7.26
C GLN A 259 -14.43 3.32 6.05
N PHE A 260 -15.08 3.43 4.89
CA PHE A 260 -14.64 2.79 3.65
C PHE A 260 -13.90 3.79 2.77
N ILE A 261 -12.73 3.39 2.26
CA ILE A 261 -11.93 4.17 1.33
C ILE A 261 -11.82 3.41 0.03
N GLU A 262 -12.48 3.89 -1.03
CA GLU A 262 -12.28 3.38 -2.39
C GLU A 262 -10.90 3.78 -2.89
N CYS A 263 -10.05 2.82 -3.21
CA CYS A 263 -8.70 3.08 -3.72
C CYS A 263 -8.58 2.85 -5.23
N PHE A 264 -9.65 2.40 -5.89
CA PHE A 264 -9.68 2.03 -7.30
C PHE A 264 -8.68 0.90 -7.62
N ILE A 265 -8.37 0.69 -8.90
CA ILE A 265 -7.41 -0.31 -9.36
C ILE A 265 -6.00 0.27 -9.20
N ALA A 266 -5.53 0.30 -7.96
CA ALA A 266 -4.26 0.92 -7.55
C ALA A 266 -3.73 0.27 -6.26
N GLU A 267 -3.34 -1.01 -6.32
CA GLU A 267 -2.99 -1.81 -5.14
C GLU A 267 -1.77 -1.26 -4.38
N GLN A 268 -0.80 -0.67 -5.09
CA GLN A 268 0.35 -0.02 -4.46
C GLN A 268 -0.12 1.15 -3.59
N ASN A 269 -0.95 2.02 -4.15
CA ASN A 269 -1.54 3.12 -3.41
C ASN A 269 -2.51 2.67 -2.31
N LEU A 270 -3.30 1.60 -2.51
CA LEU A 270 -4.15 1.00 -1.48
C LEU A 270 -3.35 0.65 -0.23
N VAL A 271 -2.21 -0.04 -0.39
CA VAL A 271 -1.34 -0.39 0.74
C VAL A 271 -0.68 0.86 1.33
N GLY A 272 -0.17 1.76 0.50
CA GLY A 272 0.47 2.99 0.98
C GLY A 272 -0.48 3.89 1.78
N VAL A 273 -1.72 4.08 1.30
CA VAL A 273 -2.78 4.82 2.01
C VAL A 273 -3.11 4.17 3.34
N ALA A 274 -3.22 2.84 3.40
CA ALA A 274 -3.46 2.12 4.64
C ALA A 274 -2.30 2.30 5.65
N VAL A 275 -1.05 2.21 5.19
CA VAL A 275 0.14 2.46 6.03
C VAL A 275 0.12 3.89 6.58
N GLY A 276 -0.26 4.88 5.77
CA GLY A 276 -0.43 6.26 6.22
C GLY A 276 -1.58 6.44 7.22
N ALA A 277 -2.71 5.76 6.99
CA ALA A 277 -3.90 5.89 7.82
C ALA A 277 -3.72 5.34 9.24
N GLN A 278 -2.91 4.29 9.42
CA GLN A 278 -2.63 3.73 10.76
C GLN A 278 -1.63 4.56 11.57
N CYS A 279 -0.82 5.41 10.92
CA CYS A 279 0.26 6.13 11.59
C CYS A 279 -0.23 6.85 12.84
N ARG A 280 0.52 6.71 13.95
CA ARG A 280 0.16 7.22 15.28
C ARG A 280 -1.13 6.60 15.84
N ASP A 281 -1.36 5.33 15.54
CA ASP A 281 -2.45 4.49 16.02
C ASP A 281 -3.85 5.10 15.78
N ARG A 282 -4.02 5.87 14.69
CA ARG A 282 -5.28 6.57 14.40
C ARG A 282 -6.36 5.64 13.87
N THR A 283 -5.97 4.58 13.17
CA THR A 283 -6.90 3.60 12.60
C THR A 283 -6.31 2.19 12.63
N ILE A 284 -7.17 1.18 12.48
CA ILE A 284 -6.79 -0.22 12.21
C ILE A 284 -7.27 -0.55 10.79
N PRO A 285 -6.44 -0.35 9.75
CA PRO A 285 -6.87 -0.49 8.38
C PRO A 285 -6.88 -1.95 7.93
N PHE A 286 -7.98 -2.34 7.28
CA PHE A 286 -8.09 -3.57 6.50
C PHE A 286 -8.09 -3.22 5.02
N THR A 287 -7.12 -3.74 4.27
CA THR A 287 -7.07 -3.66 2.81
C THR A 287 -7.56 -4.98 2.22
N SER A 288 -8.26 -4.92 1.10
CA SER A 288 -8.77 -6.11 0.43
C SER A 288 -8.70 -6.01 -1.09
N THR A 289 -8.17 -7.04 -1.72
CA THR A 289 -8.18 -7.26 -3.18
C THR A 289 -8.07 -8.78 -3.43
N PHE A 290 -7.87 -9.22 -4.67
CA PHE A 290 -7.49 -10.61 -4.92
C PHE A 290 -6.07 -10.82 -4.37
N ALA A 291 -5.82 -11.95 -3.71
CA ALA A 291 -4.50 -12.25 -3.15
C ALA A 291 -3.40 -12.18 -4.23
N ALA A 292 -3.73 -12.57 -5.46
CA ALA A 292 -2.85 -12.46 -6.63
C ALA A 292 -2.39 -11.02 -6.88
N PHE A 293 -3.23 -10.01 -6.63
CA PHE A 293 -2.89 -8.61 -6.87
C PHE A 293 -2.15 -7.94 -5.71
N PHE A 294 -2.05 -8.58 -4.54
CA PHE A 294 -1.08 -8.12 -3.55
C PHE A 294 0.36 -8.29 -4.02
N THR A 295 0.64 -9.15 -5.02
CA THR A 295 1.95 -9.20 -5.69
C THR A 295 2.36 -7.82 -6.23
N ARG A 296 1.39 -7.05 -6.76
CA ARG A 296 1.56 -5.68 -7.26
C ARG A 296 1.99 -4.69 -6.18
N ALA A 297 1.68 -4.96 -4.91
CA ALA A 297 1.97 -4.11 -3.77
C ALA A 297 3.03 -4.71 -2.81
N THR A 298 3.78 -5.73 -3.26
CA THR A 298 4.73 -6.46 -2.40
C THR A 298 5.77 -5.53 -1.79
N ASP A 299 6.28 -4.55 -2.56
CA ASP A 299 7.27 -3.62 -2.05
C ASP A 299 6.69 -2.66 -1.00
N GLN A 300 5.43 -2.25 -1.14
CA GLN A 300 4.73 -1.46 -0.13
C GLN A 300 4.46 -2.29 1.14
N ILE A 301 4.10 -3.57 1.01
CA ILE A 301 3.92 -4.48 2.16
C ILE A 301 5.25 -4.71 2.88
N ARG A 302 6.34 -4.90 2.14
CA ARG A 302 7.71 -5.01 2.68
C ARG A 302 8.09 -3.75 3.45
N MET A 303 7.88 -2.57 2.87
CA MET A 303 8.17 -1.29 3.52
C MET A 303 7.24 -0.98 4.69
N ALA A 304 6.00 -1.50 4.68
CA ALA A 304 5.10 -1.46 5.83
C ALA A 304 5.70 -2.20 7.03
N ALA A 305 6.29 -3.38 6.81
CA ALA A 305 7.00 -4.11 7.87
C ALA A 305 8.25 -3.36 8.36
N VAL A 306 9.05 -2.78 7.46
CA VAL A 306 10.20 -1.93 7.81
C VAL A 306 9.76 -0.70 8.62
N SER A 307 8.54 -0.20 8.38
CA SER A 307 7.93 0.90 9.11
C SER A 307 7.31 0.48 10.44
N PHE A 308 7.30 -0.82 10.77
CA PHE A 308 6.58 -1.40 11.90
C PHE A 308 5.07 -1.06 11.88
N ALA A 309 4.50 -0.96 10.68
CA ALA A 309 3.10 -0.60 10.49
C ALA A 309 2.15 -1.70 10.99
N ASN A 310 0.99 -1.27 11.50
CA ASN A 310 -0.11 -2.16 11.85
C ASN A 310 -1.08 -2.30 10.66
N LEU A 311 -0.84 -3.26 9.75
CA LEU A 311 -1.57 -3.41 8.48
C LEU A 311 -2.27 -4.77 8.40
N LYS A 312 -3.54 -4.79 7.98
CA LYS A 312 -4.31 -6.02 7.74
C LYS A 312 -4.62 -6.14 6.25
N CYS A 313 -4.17 -7.23 5.63
CA CYS A 313 -4.39 -7.54 4.21
C CYS A 313 -5.33 -8.75 4.10
N VAL A 314 -6.44 -8.61 3.40
CA VAL A 314 -7.40 -9.69 3.13
C VAL A 314 -7.35 -10.02 1.65
N GLY A 315 -6.73 -11.15 1.31
CA GLY A 315 -6.57 -11.60 -0.07
C GLY A 315 -7.63 -12.65 -0.41
N SER A 316 -8.46 -12.36 -1.40
CA SER A 316 -9.47 -13.30 -1.90
C SER A 316 -8.99 -14.06 -3.14
N HIS A 317 -9.82 -14.99 -3.65
CA HIS A 317 -9.57 -15.66 -4.94
C HIS A 317 -8.24 -16.43 -4.95
N VAL A 318 -7.98 -17.14 -3.87
CA VAL A 318 -6.73 -17.88 -3.72
C VAL A 318 -6.79 -19.21 -4.46
N GLY A 319 -5.65 -19.61 -5.01
CA GLY A 319 -5.49 -20.91 -5.64
C GLY A 319 -6.25 -21.11 -6.95
N VAL A 320 -6.18 -22.34 -7.49
CA VAL A 320 -6.85 -22.74 -8.72
C VAL A 320 -8.36 -22.92 -8.55
N SER A 321 -8.83 -23.04 -7.31
CA SER A 321 -10.25 -23.24 -6.98
C SER A 321 -11.18 -22.09 -7.41
N ILE A 322 -10.64 -20.97 -7.90
CA ILE A 322 -11.43 -19.89 -8.48
C ILE A 322 -12.14 -20.29 -9.78
N GLY A 323 -11.59 -21.24 -10.53
CA GLY A 323 -12.14 -21.74 -11.79
C GLY A 323 -11.77 -20.88 -13.01
N GLU A 324 -12.80 -20.33 -13.65
CA GLU A 324 -12.79 -19.97 -15.07
C GLU A 324 -12.00 -18.70 -15.42
N ASP A 325 -11.74 -17.82 -14.45
CA ASP A 325 -10.95 -16.59 -14.69
C ASP A 325 -9.48 -16.89 -15.05
N GLY A 326 -8.99 -18.09 -14.70
CA GLY A 326 -7.67 -18.56 -15.10
C GLY A 326 -6.51 -18.00 -14.26
N PRO A 327 -5.26 -18.33 -14.64
CA PRO A 327 -4.09 -18.17 -13.76
C PRO A 327 -3.72 -16.73 -13.45
N SER A 328 -4.18 -15.74 -14.21
CA SER A 328 -3.92 -14.33 -13.90
C SER A 328 -4.60 -13.84 -12.61
N GLN A 329 -5.62 -14.55 -12.14
CA GLN A 329 -6.38 -14.23 -10.92
C GLN A 329 -6.07 -15.21 -9.78
N MET A 330 -5.44 -16.34 -10.07
CA MET A 330 -5.12 -17.40 -9.11
C MET A 330 -3.93 -16.97 -8.25
N ALA A 331 -4.15 -16.76 -6.96
CA ALA A 331 -3.04 -16.50 -6.04
C ALA A 331 -2.36 -17.81 -5.66
N LEU A 332 -1.13 -18.03 -6.15
CA LEU A 332 -0.38 -19.27 -5.95
C LEU A 332 0.99 -19.04 -5.29
N GLU A 333 1.35 -17.79 -5.02
CA GLU A 333 2.59 -17.36 -4.37
C GLU A 333 2.34 -16.46 -3.13
N ASP A 334 1.08 -16.24 -2.77
CA ASP A 334 0.68 -15.31 -1.72
C ASP A 334 1.14 -15.76 -0.33
N LEU A 335 1.10 -17.06 -0.03
CA LEU A 335 1.65 -17.59 1.23
C LEU A 335 3.17 -17.36 1.28
N ALA A 336 3.88 -17.59 0.17
CA ALA A 336 5.32 -17.37 0.10
C ALA A 336 5.68 -15.91 0.38
N ILE A 337 4.98 -14.97 -0.27
CA ILE A 337 5.19 -13.53 -0.09
C ILE A 337 4.95 -13.12 1.35
N PHE A 338 3.78 -13.43 1.92
CA PHE A 338 3.43 -12.96 3.25
C PHE A 338 4.21 -13.69 4.35
N ARG A 339 4.60 -14.95 4.17
CA ARG A 339 5.48 -15.66 5.12
C ARG A 339 6.89 -15.08 5.13
N ALA A 340 7.40 -14.59 3.99
CA ALA A 340 8.72 -13.96 3.91
C ALA A 340 8.79 -12.63 4.69
N ILE A 341 7.65 -11.95 4.91
CA ILE A 341 7.61 -10.70 5.69
C ILE A 341 7.96 -10.97 7.16
N PRO A 342 9.02 -10.35 7.73
CA PRO A 342 9.40 -10.57 9.13
C PRO A 342 8.27 -10.19 10.10
N GLY A 343 8.02 -11.05 11.09
CA GLY A 343 6.99 -10.82 12.11
C GLY A 343 5.54 -10.86 11.61
N SER A 344 5.29 -11.26 10.36
CA SER A 344 3.93 -11.38 9.85
C SER A 344 3.13 -12.50 10.52
N THR A 345 1.81 -12.31 10.58
CA THR A 345 0.84 -13.36 10.92
C THR A 345 0.04 -13.71 9.68
N VAL A 346 -0.06 -15.00 9.34
CA VAL A 346 -0.74 -15.49 8.13
C VAL A 346 -1.85 -16.44 8.54
N PHE A 347 -3.09 -15.98 8.41
CA PHE A 347 -4.30 -16.77 8.58
C PHE A 347 -4.71 -17.40 7.25
N TYR A 348 -5.15 -18.64 7.31
CA TYR A 348 -5.82 -19.31 6.20
C TYR A 348 -7.07 -20.03 6.74
N PRO A 349 -8.16 -19.29 7.00
CA PRO A 349 -9.41 -19.87 7.48
C PRO A 349 -10.03 -20.82 6.45
N SER A 350 -10.67 -21.89 6.95
CA SER A 350 -11.25 -22.95 6.12
C SER A 350 -12.77 -22.89 6.01
N ASP A 351 -13.45 -22.07 6.80
CA ASP A 351 -14.91 -21.89 6.77
C ASP A 351 -15.33 -20.49 7.23
N GLY A 352 -16.64 -20.23 7.31
CA GLY A 352 -17.17 -18.94 7.75
C GLY A 352 -16.82 -18.58 9.20
N VAL A 353 -16.87 -19.56 10.12
CA VAL A 353 -16.60 -19.33 11.55
C VAL A 353 -15.12 -18.99 11.77
N SER A 354 -14.22 -19.77 11.20
CA SER A 354 -12.77 -19.52 11.27
C SER A 354 -12.40 -18.20 10.58
N ALA A 355 -13.08 -17.80 9.50
CA ALA A 355 -12.85 -16.50 8.85
C ALA A 355 -13.28 -15.30 9.73
N GLU A 356 -14.41 -15.41 10.43
CA GLU A 356 -14.84 -14.41 11.41
C GLU A 356 -13.81 -14.27 12.54
N ARG A 357 -13.37 -15.40 13.10
CA ARG A 357 -12.37 -15.44 14.18
C ARG A 357 -10.99 -14.93 13.72
N ALA A 358 -10.57 -15.27 12.50
CA ALA A 358 -9.34 -14.72 11.91
C ALA A 358 -9.41 -13.20 11.79
N THR A 359 -10.57 -12.64 11.43
CA THR A 359 -10.78 -11.18 11.32
C THR A 359 -10.70 -10.51 12.69
N GLU A 360 -11.35 -11.08 13.72
CA GLU A 360 -11.29 -10.62 15.10
C GLU A 360 -9.85 -10.62 15.65
N LEU A 361 -9.13 -11.73 15.47
CA LEU A 361 -7.74 -11.87 15.90
C LEU A 361 -6.82 -10.91 15.13
N ALA A 362 -7.02 -10.75 13.83
CA ALA A 362 -6.25 -9.83 13.01
C ALA A 362 -6.37 -8.38 13.48
N ALA A 363 -7.58 -7.93 13.84
CA ALA A 363 -7.81 -6.59 14.34
C ALA A 363 -7.02 -6.30 15.63
N ASN A 364 -6.84 -7.32 16.48
CA ASN A 364 -6.14 -7.22 17.76
C ASN A 364 -4.64 -7.57 17.70
N THR A 365 -4.14 -7.99 16.54
CA THR A 365 -2.74 -8.41 16.36
C THR A 365 -1.93 -7.29 15.75
N LYS A 366 -0.79 -6.92 16.32
CA LYS A 366 0.11 -5.91 15.74
C LYS A 366 0.91 -6.45 14.54
N GLY A 367 1.37 -5.55 13.69
CA GLY A 367 2.22 -5.86 12.55
C GLY A 367 1.44 -6.19 11.28
N ILE A 368 2.13 -6.86 10.33
CA ILE A 368 1.56 -7.26 9.04
C ILE A 368 0.77 -8.54 9.21
N VAL A 369 -0.54 -8.48 9.00
CA VAL A 369 -1.42 -9.64 9.08
C VAL A 369 -2.03 -9.90 7.71
N PHE A 370 -2.00 -11.15 7.26
CA PHE A 370 -2.63 -11.61 6.03
C PHE A 370 -3.75 -12.60 6.34
N ILE A 371 -4.91 -12.44 5.71
CA ILE A 371 -6.02 -13.39 5.76
C ILE A 371 -6.27 -13.89 4.34
N ARG A 372 -6.02 -15.18 4.11
CA ARG A 372 -6.18 -15.86 2.83
C ARG A 372 -7.60 -16.43 2.71
N THR A 373 -8.38 -15.98 1.73
CA THR A 373 -9.79 -16.36 1.56
C THR A 373 -10.08 -16.96 0.17
N GLY A 374 -10.87 -18.03 0.14
CA GLY A 374 -11.28 -18.73 -1.09
C GLY A 374 -12.46 -18.07 -1.81
N ARG A 375 -12.68 -18.45 -3.08
CA ARG A 375 -13.87 -18.08 -3.86
C ARG A 375 -15.07 -19.03 -3.66
N PRO A 376 -14.89 -20.37 -3.65
CA PRO A 376 -16.02 -21.28 -3.53
C PRO A 376 -16.76 -21.15 -2.20
N ALA A 377 -18.07 -21.37 -2.22
CA ALA A 377 -18.83 -21.57 -1.00
C ALA A 377 -18.46 -22.93 -0.40
N LEU A 378 -17.90 -22.91 0.82
CA LEU A 378 -17.53 -24.11 1.56
C LEU A 378 -18.55 -24.35 2.69
N PRO A 379 -18.84 -25.62 3.06
CA PRO A 379 -19.67 -25.93 4.21
C PRO A 379 -19.12 -25.30 5.50
N VAL A 380 -20.00 -24.97 6.47
CA VAL A 380 -19.56 -24.59 7.82
C VAL A 380 -19.13 -25.84 8.57
N LEU A 381 -17.89 -25.85 9.08
CA LEU A 381 -17.29 -26.98 9.77
C LEU A 381 -17.35 -26.80 11.29
N TYR A 382 -17.07 -25.60 11.77
CA TYR A 382 -16.96 -25.31 13.19
C TYR A 382 -18.27 -24.78 13.78
N GLN A 383 -18.48 -25.04 15.08
CA GLN A 383 -19.55 -24.39 15.84
C GLN A 383 -19.19 -22.92 16.09
N ASN A 384 -20.18 -22.04 16.23
CA ASN A 384 -19.97 -20.59 16.37
C ASN A 384 -19.08 -20.22 17.57
N GLU A 385 -19.18 -20.99 18.65
CA GLU A 385 -18.44 -20.80 19.90
C GLU A 385 -17.07 -21.51 19.92
N GLU A 386 -16.67 -22.15 18.82
CA GLU A 386 -15.38 -22.83 18.72
C GLU A 386 -14.23 -21.83 18.99
N PRO A 387 -13.32 -22.12 19.95
CA PRO A 387 -12.25 -21.19 20.30
C PRO A 387 -11.11 -21.24 19.28
N PHE A 388 -10.66 -20.09 18.79
CA PHE A 388 -9.50 -19.99 17.89
C PHE A 388 -8.39 -19.14 18.50
N ALA A 389 -7.14 -19.50 18.20
CA ALA A 389 -5.96 -18.76 18.64
C ALA A 389 -4.87 -18.81 17.58
N ILE A 390 -4.06 -17.75 17.51
CA ILE A 390 -2.91 -17.67 16.61
C ILE A 390 -1.90 -18.76 16.97
N GLY A 391 -1.42 -19.50 15.97
CA GLY A 391 -0.46 -20.59 16.16
C GLY A 391 -1.06 -21.85 16.78
N LYS A 392 -2.39 -22.01 16.75
CA LYS A 392 -3.09 -23.19 17.24
C LYS A 392 -3.95 -23.81 16.13
N ALA A 393 -3.59 -25.03 15.75
CA ALA A 393 -4.27 -25.82 14.73
C ALA A 393 -5.46 -26.57 15.31
N LYS A 394 -6.34 -27.05 14.42
CA LYS A 394 -7.51 -27.87 14.75
C LYS A 394 -7.35 -29.27 14.18
N ILE A 395 -7.51 -30.28 15.03
CA ILE A 395 -7.66 -31.66 14.58
C ILE A 395 -9.15 -31.87 14.30
N VAL A 396 -9.51 -32.02 13.02
CA VAL A 396 -10.92 -32.06 12.58
C VAL A 396 -11.42 -33.49 12.36
N LYS A 397 -10.51 -34.45 12.22
CA LYS A 397 -10.79 -35.90 12.23
C LYS A 397 -9.61 -36.63 12.86
N GLN A 398 -9.89 -37.58 13.76
CA GLN A 398 -8.88 -38.39 14.44
C GLN A 398 -9.47 -39.73 14.90
N SER A 399 -8.66 -40.78 14.89
CA SER A 399 -8.95 -42.09 15.49
C SER A 399 -7.67 -42.75 16.01
N ASP A 400 -7.76 -43.72 16.92
CA ASP A 400 -6.56 -44.45 17.41
C ASP A 400 -5.88 -45.30 16.33
N ASN A 401 -6.56 -45.56 15.21
CA ASN A 401 -6.06 -46.38 14.11
C ASN A 401 -5.36 -45.58 13.01
N ASP A 402 -5.24 -44.25 13.16
CA ASP A 402 -4.66 -43.37 12.14
C ASP A 402 -3.26 -43.82 11.72
N LYS A 403 -3.01 -43.85 10.40
CA LYS A 403 -1.74 -44.24 9.78
C LYS A 403 -1.01 -43.11 9.07
N ILE A 404 -1.66 -41.96 8.92
CA ILE A 404 -1.14 -40.77 8.26
C ILE A 404 -1.82 -39.51 8.82
N VAL A 405 -1.09 -38.40 8.84
CA VAL A 405 -1.63 -37.06 9.08
C VAL A 405 -1.79 -36.35 7.74
N LEU A 406 -2.99 -35.86 7.44
CA LEU A 406 -3.31 -35.00 6.32
C LEU A 406 -3.41 -33.56 6.82
N ILE A 407 -2.66 -32.64 6.21
CA ILE A 407 -2.71 -31.21 6.52
C ILE A 407 -3.25 -30.48 5.29
N GLY A 408 -4.39 -29.80 5.45
CA GLY A 408 -5.03 -29.01 4.41
C GLY A 408 -5.63 -27.73 4.98
N ALA A 409 -5.85 -26.73 4.14
CA ALA A 409 -6.41 -25.44 4.54
C ALA A 409 -7.27 -24.85 3.43
N GLY A 410 -8.34 -24.13 3.79
CA GLY A 410 -9.30 -23.65 2.80
C GLY A 410 -9.95 -24.82 2.07
N VAL A 411 -9.97 -24.76 0.73
CA VAL A 411 -10.57 -25.81 -0.10
C VAL A 411 -9.92 -27.19 0.10
N THR A 412 -8.60 -27.24 0.32
CA THR A 412 -7.89 -28.53 0.43
C THR A 412 -8.17 -29.25 1.74
N LEU A 413 -8.64 -28.56 2.78
CA LEU A 413 -9.10 -29.21 4.02
C LEU A 413 -10.27 -30.15 3.74
N TYR A 414 -11.24 -29.72 2.93
CA TYR A 414 -12.40 -30.53 2.57
C TYR A 414 -12.01 -31.70 1.68
N GLU A 415 -11.03 -31.52 0.79
CA GLU A 415 -10.47 -32.63 0.02
C GLU A 415 -9.73 -33.63 0.91
N CYS A 416 -9.01 -33.18 1.95
CA CYS A 416 -8.43 -34.06 2.95
C CYS A 416 -9.49 -34.85 3.74
N LEU A 417 -10.62 -34.22 4.11
CA LEU A 417 -11.73 -34.90 4.78
C LEU A 417 -12.36 -35.98 3.89
N LYS A 418 -12.64 -35.67 2.61
CA LYS A 418 -13.14 -36.65 1.63
C LYS A 418 -12.14 -37.79 1.42
N ALA A 419 -10.85 -37.48 1.30
CA ALA A 419 -9.81 -38.48 1.16
C ALA A 419 -9.75 -39.41 2.39
N ALA A 420 -9.88 -38.86 3.60
CA ALA A 420 -9.92 -39.65 4.83
C ALA A 420 -11.12 -40.61 4.86
N GLU A 421 -12.32 -40.15 4.45
CA GLU A 421 -13.50 -41.01 4.32
C GLU A 421 -13.32 -42.11 3.26
N GLN A 422 -12.65 -41.80 2.15
CA GLN A 422 -12.38 -42.78 1.10
C GLN A 422 -11.34 -43.82 1.54
N LEU A 423 -10.28 -43.40 2.22
CA LEU A 423 -9.25 -44.27 2.78
C LEU A 423 -9.82 -45.22 3.83
N GLU A 424 -10.77 -44.75 4.64
CA GLU A 424 -11.43 -45.54 5.67
C GLU A 424 -12.19 -46.75 5.08
N LYS A 425 -12.78 -46.60 3.88
CA LYS A 425 -13.40 -47.72 3.14
C LYS A 425 -12.40 -48.80 2.72
N SER A 426 -11.11 -48.47 2.68
CA SER A 426 -10.01 -49.39 2.39
C SER A 426 -9.23 -49.80 3.66
N GLY A 427 -9.76 -49.50 4.85
CA GLY A 427 -9.14 -49.86 6.13
C GLY A 427 -7.94 -48.99 6.53
N VAL A 428 -7.74 -47.85 5.86
CA VAL A 428 -6.69 -46.88 6.20
C VAL A 428 -7.33 -45.67 6.87
N HIS A 429 -6.99 -45.41 8.12
CA HIS A 429 -7.48 -44.24 8.85
C HIS A 429 -6.48 -43.09 8.77
N ALA A 430 -6.99 -41.86 8.70
CA ALA A 430 -6.19 -40.66 8.59
C ALA A 430 -6.65 -39.59 9.59
N CYS A 431 -5.66 -38.98 10.26
CA CYS A 431 -5.86 -37.77 11.04
C CYS A 431 -5.91 -36.57 10.07
N VAL A 432 -6.83 -35.64 10.24
CA VAL A 432 -6.92 -34.43 9.40
C VAL A 432 -6.75 -33.20 10.28
N ILE A 433 -5.83 -32.32 9.89
CA ILE A 433 -5.47 -31.10 10.61
C ILE A 433 -5.74 -29.87 9.73
N ASP A 434 -6.47 -28.91 10.28
CA ASP A 434 -6.56 -27.53 9.78
C ASP A 434 -5.55 -26.66 10.55
N PRO A 435 -4.51 -26.10 9.89
CA PRO A 435 -3.53 -25.23 10.54
C PRO A 435 -4.12 -23.96 11.17
N PHE A 436 -5.23 -23.42 10.63
CA PHE A 436 -5.78 -22.08 10.92
C PHE A 436 -4.82 -20.91 10.62
N THR A 437 -3.62 -20.92 11.19
CA THR A 437 -2.51 -20.01 10.85
C THR A 437 -1.35 -20.77 10.22
N ILE A 438 -0.86 -20.28 9.09
CA ILE A 438 0.34 -20.81 8.42
C ILE A 438 1.61 -20.21 9.04
N LYS A 439 1.49 -19.01 9.62
CA LYS A 439 2.55 -18.35 10.37
C LYS A 439 1.96 -17.56 11.54
N PRO A 440 2.34 -17.84 12.79
CA PRO A 440 3.09 -19.03 13.22
C PRO A 440 2.29 -20.32 12.95
N LEU A 441 3.00 -21.43 12.74
CA LEU A 441 2.42 -22.75 12.56
C LEU A 441 2.38 -23.49 13.92
N ASP A 442 1.35 -24.29 14.18
CA ASP A 442 1.24 -25.10 15.42
C ASP A 442 2.12 -26.36 15.37
N GLN A 443 3.42 -26.16 15.57
CA GLN A 443 4.42 -27.23 15.52
C GLN A 443 4.15 -28.33 16.55
N GLU A 444 3.70 -27.96 17.75
CA GLU A 444 3.47 -28.89 18.85
C GLU A 444 2.40 -29.92 18.46
N THR A 445 1.26 -29.44 17.95
CA THR A 445 0.17 -30.33 17.52
C THR A 445 0.61 -31.19 16.34
N ILE A 446 1.27 -30.61 15.33
CA ILE A 446 1.71 -31.35 14.13
C ILE A 446 2.70 -32.46 14.50
N VAL A 447 3.75 -32.13 15.26
CA VAL A 447 4.77 -33.10 15.70
C VAL A 447 4.15 -34.22 16.54
N LYS A 448 3.24 -33.88 17.46
CA LYS A 448 2.54 -34.87 18.30
C LYS A 448 1.73 -35.85 17.45
N GLN A 449 0.99 -35.36 16.46
CA GLN A 449 0.17 -36.20 15.59
C GLN A 449 1.02 -37.02 14.62
N ALA A 450 2.11 -36.44 14.09
CA ALA A 450 3.06 -37.14 13.25
C ALA A 450 3.70 -38.33 13.98
N LYS A 451 4.16 -38.13 15.22
CA LYS A 451 4.73 -39.20 16.05
C LYS A 451 3.72 -40.32 16.29
N ARG A 452 2.44 -39.99 16.54
CA ARG A 452 1.36 -40.96 16.76
C ARG A 452 1.15 -41.89 15.57
N VAL A 453 1.30 -41.40 14.34
CA VAL A 453 1.07 -42.18 13.10
C VAL A 453 2.36 -42.78 12.50
N GLY A 454 3.49 -42.69 13.21
CA GLY A 454 4.78 -43.21 12.72
C GLY A 454 5.49 -42.30 11.70
N GLY A 455 5.30 -40.99 11.82
CA GLY A 455 6.04 -39.97 11.07
C GLY A 455 5.51 -39.64 9.67
N LYS A 456 4.35 -40.19 9.27
CA LYS A 456 3.78 -39.98 7.94
C LYS A 456 2.87 -38.75 7.91
N ILE A 457 3.29 -37.72 7.17
CA ILE A 457 2.53 -36.49 6.94
C ILE A 457 2.37 -36.29 5.43
N LEU A 458 1.19 -35.85 5.01
CA LEU A 458 0.92 -35.36 3.67
C LEU A 458 0.26 -33.99 3.76
N THR A 459 0.94 -32.97 3.26
CA THR A 459 0.40 -31.61 3.14
C THR A 459 -0.17 -31.42 1.74
N VAL A 460 -1.40 -30.92 1.66
CA VAL A 460 -2.10 -30.61 0.40
C VAL A 460 -2.52 -29.15 0.41
N GLU A 461 -2.03 -28.37 -0.54
CA GLU A 461 -2.28 -26.93 -0.59
C GLU A 461 -2.63 -26.46 -2.00
N ASP A 462 -3.55 -25.48 -2.06
CA ASP A 462 -3.91 -24.77 -3.29
C ASP A 462 -3.00 -23.53 -3.42
N HIS A 463 -1.71 -23.81 -3.63
CA HIS A 463 -0.58 -22.87 -3.70
C HIS A 463 0.62 -23.59 -4.37
N TYR A 464 1.60 -22.85 -4.90
CA TYR A 464 2.82 -23.46 -5.42
C TYR A 464 3.63 -24.16 -4.30
N PRO A 465 4.49 -25.14 -4.63
CA PRO A 465 5.26 -25.86 -3.62
C PRO A 465 6.19 -24.96 -2.78
N ALA A 466 6.80 -23.95 -3.39
CA ALA A 466 7.78 -23.09 -2.74
C ALA A 466 7.10 -22.06 -1.84
N GLY A 467 7.58 -21.93 -0.60
CA GLY A 467 7.11 -20.96 0.37
C GLY A 467 5.69 -21.19 0.90
N GLY A 468 5.09 -22.35 0.61
CA GLY A 468 3.74 -22.71 1.02
C GLY A 468 3.63 -23.33 2.42
N ILE A 469 2.52 -24.04 2.65
CA ILE A 469 2.23 -24.82 3.87
C ILE A 469 3.24 -25.97 4.01
N GLY A 470 3.52 -26.70 2.93
CA GLY A 470 4.40 -27.85 2.93
C GLY A 470 5.85 -27.49 3.30
N GLU A 471 6.39 -26.40 2.77
CA GLU A 471 7.71 -25.92 3.23
C GLU A 471 7.68 -25.38 4.66
N ALA A 472 6.60 -24.70 5.07
CA ALA A 472 6.46 -24.25 6.45
C ALA A 472 6.49 -25.41 7.43
N GLU A 473 5.84 -26.52 7.11
CA GLU A 473 5.84 -27.73 7.92
C GLU A 473 7.23 -28.40 7.94
N LYS A 474 7.84 -28.65 6.77
CA LYS A 474 9.19 -29.25 6.68
C LYS A 474 10.26 -28.51 7.47
N CYS A 475 10.34 -27.18 7.34
CA CYS A 475 11.36 -26.38 8.04
C CYS A 475 11.32 -26.53 9.57
N HIS A 476 10.17 -26.90 10.15
CA HIS A 476 10.05 -27.09 11.59
C HIS A 476 10.29 -28.55 12.02
N LEU A 477 10.08 -29.51 11.13
CA LEU A 477 10.30 -30.94 11.43
C LEU A 477 11.75 -31.38 11.27
N GLU A 478 12.50 -30.78 10.34
CA GLU A 478 13.91 -31.11 10.11
C GLU A 478 14.82 -30.77 11.31
N GLY A 479 14.32 -30.02 12.30
CA GLY A 479 15.02 -29.68 13.53
C GLY A 479 14.53 -30.40 14.80
N SER A 480 13.56 -31.33 14.71
CA SER A 480 12.80 -31.86 15.87
C SER A 480 12.87 -33.37 16.09
#